data_AF-A0ABD2MUS1-F1
#
_entry.id   AF-A0ABD2MUS1-F1
#
_cell.length_a   1.000
_cell.length_b   1.000
_cell.length_c   1.000
_cell.angle_alpha   90.00
_cell.angle_beta   90.00
_cell.angle_gamma   90.00
#
_symmetry.space_group_name_H-M   'P 1'
#
loop_
_entity.id
_entity.type
_entity.pdbx_description
1 polymer ?
#
loop_
_entity_poly.entity_id
_entity_poly.type
_entity_poly.pdbx_seq_one_letter_code
_entity_poly.pdbx_strand_id
1 'polypeptide(L)'
;MRKKIFNAFWNINWESERNYIRNLVKYEKKQRSYAKNESRRKGSLQFRLQTGNGKMKVCKNMYLSTLGLKKRSVREWVTNPTVQGMPRTRDEKKKLSSK
;
A
#
# COMPACT_ATOMS: atom_id res chain seq x y z
N MET A 1 5.34 20.75 -5.68
CA MET A 1 5.33 19.40 -6.29
C MET A 1 4.50 18.40 -5.48
N ARG A 2 4.79 18.14 -4.19
CA ARG A 2 4.05 17.17 -3.35
C ARG A 2 2.53 17.45 -3.24
N LYS A 3 2.14 18.72 -3.02
CA LYS A 3 0.72 19.12 -2.95
C LYS A 3 -0.09 18.79 -4.21
N LYS A 4 0.53 18.91 -5.40
CA LYS A 4 -0.14 18.57 -6.67
C LYS A 4 -0.44 17.08 -6.78
N ILE A 5 0.52 16.24 -6.39
CA ILE A 5 0.36 14.78 -6.35
C ILE A 5 -0.71 14.39 -5.33
N PHE A 6 -0.67 15.00 -4.14
CA PHE A 6 -1.66 14.77 -3.10
C PHE A 6 -3.07 15.12 -3.57
N ASN A 7 -3.28 16.31 -4.14
CA ASN A 7 -4.60 16.73 -4.63
C ASN A 7 -5.07 15.85 -5.80
N ALA A 8 -4.19 15.52 -6.74
CA ALA A 8 -4.53 14.63 -7.84
C ALA A 8 -4.92 13.22 -7.35
N PHE A 9 -4.26 12.74 -6.30
CA PHE A 9 -4.54 11.44 -5.70
C PHE A 9 -5.85 11.42 -4.91
N TRP A 10 -6.22 12.51 -4.23
CA TRP A 10 -7.47 12.57 -3.44
C TRP A 10 -8.69 13.03 -4.25
N ASN A 11 -8.49 13.53 -5.47
CA ASN A 11 -9.58 13.89 -6.38
C ASN A 11 -10.14 12.69 -7.18
N ILE A 12 -9.49 11.51 -7.10
CA ILE A 12 -9.94 10.31 -7.82
C ILE A 12 -10.83 9.43 -6.95
N ASN A 13 -11.59 8.53 -7.58
CA ASN A 13 -12.50 7.64 -6.89
C ASN A 13 -11.74 6.58 -6.06
N TRP A 14 -12.35 6.09 -4.98
CA TRP A 14 -11.72 5.15 -4.03
C TRP A 14 -11.13 3.87 -4.67
N GLU A 15 -11.79 3.31 -5.68
CA GLU A 15 -11.27 2.14 -6.39
C GLU A 15 -10.03 2.49 -7.23
N SER A 16 -10.05 3.65 -7.88
CA SER A 16 -8.93 4.19 -8.64
C SER A 16 -7.74 4.50 -7.74
N GLU A 17 -7.96 5.00 -6.53
CA GLU A 17 -6.89 5.21 -5.53
C GLU A 17 -6.15 3.92 -5.21
N ARG A 18 -6.88 2.82 -4.98
CA ARG A 18 -6.28 1.52 -4.67
C ARG A 18 -5.47 0.99 -5.86
N ASN A 19 -6.01 1.11 -7.07
CA ASN A 19 -5.29 0.72 -8.28
C ASN A 19 -4.04 1.58 -8.49
N TYR A 20 -4.12 2.88 -8.22
CA TYR A 20 -2.98 3.78 -8.27
C TYR A 20 -1.86 3.32 -7.33
N ILE A 21 -2.20 3.00 -6.08
CA ILE A 21 -1.24 2.48 -5.10
C ILE A 21 -0.66 1.15 -5.54
N ARG A 22 -1.47 0.20 -6.04
CA ARG A 22 -0.99 -1.09 -6.54
C ARG A 22 -0.03 -0.95 -7.72
N ASN A 23 -0.27 0.03 -8.59
CA ASN A 23 0.59 0.32 -9.75
C ASN A 23 1.92 0.99 -9.39
N LEU A 24 2.01 1.62 -8.22
CA LEU A 24 3.19 2.31 -7.72
C LEU A 24 3.97 1.52 -6.66
N VAL A 25 3.28 0.66 -5.92
CA VAL A 25 3.86 -0.14 -4.84
C VAL A 25 3.93 -1.59 -5.26
N LYS A 26 5.16 -2.09 -5.42
CA LYS A 26 5.41 -3.50 -5.73
C LYS A 26 5.69 -4.26 -4.44
N TYR A 27 4.95 -5.34 -4.18
CA TYR A 27 5.30 -6.31 -3.14
C TYR A 27 6.13 -7.43 -3.75
N GLU A 28 7.33 -7.60 -3.23
CA GLU A 28 8.21 -8.71 -3.58
C GLU A 28 8.17 -9.72 -2.43
N LYS A 29 7.49 -10.84 -2.67
CA LYS A 29 7.45 -11.96 -1.74
C LYS A 29 8.87 -12.52 -1.60
N LYS A 30 9.28 -12.77 -0.37
CA LYS A 30 10.57 -13.42 -0.11
C LYS A 30 10.52 -14.84 -0.69
N GLN A 31 11.50 -15.20 -1.51
CA GLN A 31 11.68 -16.56 -2.00
C GLN A 31 12.14 -17.48 -0.85
N ARG A 32 11.82 -18.77 -0.95
CA ARG A 32 12.23 -19.77 0.04
C ARG A 32 13.75 -19.79 0.13
N SER A 33 14.28 -19.79 1.34
CA SER A 33 15.72 -19.80 1.61
C SER A 33 16.02 -20.95 2.53
N TYR A 34 17.02 -21.76 2.21
CA TYR A 34 17.48 -22.90 3.01
C TYR A 34 18.27 -22.49 4.26
N ALA A 35 18.23 -21.22 4.65
CA ALA A 35 18.90 -20.74 5.85
C ALA A 35 18.27 -21.38 7.09
N LYS A 36 19.13 -21.92 7.99
CA LYS A 36 18.75 -22.57 9.26
C LYS A 36 17.83 -21.69 10.14
N ASN A 37 17.93 -20.36 9.99
CA ASN A 37 17.06 -19.39 10.64
C ASN A 37 16.22 -18.64 9.59
N GLU A 38 14.94 -18.98 9.49
CA GLU A 38 14.01 -18.26 8.62
C GLU A 38 13.77 -16.83 9.14
N SER A 39 13.92 -15.85 8.24
CA SER A 39 13.53 -14.47 8.56
C SER A 39 12.01 -14.38 8.73
N ARG A 40 11.56 -13.74 9.83
CA ARG A 40 10.14 -13.36 10.05
C ARG A 40 9.55 -12.47 8.95
N ARG A 41 10.37 -11.86 8.08
CA ARG A 41 9.92 -10.99 7.00
C ARG A 41 9.44 -11.82 5.80
N LYS A 42 8.14 -11.75 5.51
CA LYS A 42 7.48 -12.45 4.39
C LYS A 42 7.79 -11.84 3.00
N GLY A 43 8.30 -10.61 2.95
CA GLY A 43 8.58 -9.91 1.71
C GLY A 43 8.92 -8.43 1.93
N SER A 44 9.26 -7.75 0.84
CA SER A 44 9.66 -6.35 0.78
C SER A 44 8.68 -5.53 -0.03
N LEU A 45 8.50 -4.26 0.33
CA LEU A 45 7.68 -3.30 -0.41
C LEU A 45 8.60 -2.29 -1.08
N GLN A 46 8.48 -2.14 -2.40
CA GLN A 46 9.13 -1.09 -3.15
C GLN A 46 8.13 0.03 -3.45
N PHE A 47 8.44 1.25 -3.02
CA PHE A 47 7.59 2.41 -3.22
C PHE A 47 8.09 3.25 -4.41
N ARG A 48 7.17 3.70 -5.25
CA ARG A 48 7.45 4.58 -6.39
C ARG A 48 6.47 5.74 -6.39
N LEU A 49 6.87 6.90 -6.89
CA LEU A 49 5.99 8.03 -7.12
C LEU A 49 5.97 8.38 -8.61
N GLN A 50 4.81 8.81 -9.10
CA GLN A 50 4.70 9.31 -10.45
C GLN A 50 5.19 10.75 -10.51
N THR A 51 6.11 11.01 -11.41
CA THR A 51 6.71 12.31 -11.71
C THR A 51 6.54 12.57 -13.21
N GLY A 52 6.72 13.81 -13.66
CA GLY A 52 6.59 14.15 -15.09
C GLY A 52 7.48 13.29 -16.01
N ASN A 53 8.60 12.79 -15.48
CA ASN A 53 9.57 11.97 -16.22
C ASN A 53 9.38 10.46 -15.99
N GLY A 54 8.24 10.05 -15.41
CA GLY A 54 7.93 8.64 -15.15
C GLY A 54 7.88 8.26 -13.66
N LYS A 55 8.11 6.97 -13.36
CA LYS A 55 8.01 6.42 -11.99
C LYS A 55 9.37 6.45 -11.29
N MET A 56 9.50 7.29 -10.27
CA MET A 56 10.71 7.40 -9.46
C MET A 56 10.61 6.53 -8.20
N LYS A 57 11.64 5.72 -7.90
CA LYS A 57 11.72 4.97 -6.63
C LYS A 57 11.91 5.96 -5.48
N VAL A 58 11.16 5.78 -4.41
CA VAL A 58 11.26 6.64 -3.22
C VAL A 58 11.34 5.82 -1.95
N CYS A 59 11.84 6.43 -0.88
CA CYS A 59 11.80 5.81 0.43
C CYS A 59 10.35 5.73 0.93
N LYS A 60 10.12 4.76 1.82
CA LYS A 60 8.81 4.53 2.43
C LYS A 60 8.20 5.79 3.06
N ASN A 61 9.00 6.54 3.81
CA ASN A 61 8.50 7.70 4.54
C ASN A 61 8.06 8.82 3.59
N MET A 62 8.78 9.02 2.49
CA MET A 62 8.41 10.00 1.46
C MET A 62 7.09 9.62 0.79
N TYR A 63 6.88 8.35 0.45
CA TYR A 63 5.62 7.91 -0.15
C TYR A 63 4.43 8.12 0.80
N LEU A 64 4.56 7.68 2.05
CA LEU A 64 3.50 7.79 3.05
C LEU A 64 3.19 9.24 3.41
N SER A 65 4.22 10.09 3.56
CA SER A 65 4.04 11.53 3.82
C SER A 65 3.45 12.27 2.62
N THR A 66 3.79 11.87 1.38
CA THR A 66 3.28 12.55 0.18
C THR A 66 1.81 12.23 -0.09
N LEU A 67 1.34 11.02 0.24
CA LEU A 67 -0.05 10.60 0.04
C LEU A 67 -0.92 10.71 1.31
N GLY A 68 -0.32 10.90 2.48
CA GLY A 68 -1.03 10.94 3.77
C GLY A 68 -1.51 9.56 4.26
N LEU A 69 -0.82 8.47 3.86
CA LEU A 69 -1.27 7.10 4.11
C LEU A 69 -0.57 6.43 5.29
N LYS A 70 -1.26 5.48 5.91
CA LYS A 70 -0.69 4.60 6.94
C LYS A 70 0.00 3.39 6.30
N LYS A 71 1.18 3.02 6.82
CA LYS A 71 1.96 1.85 6.37
C LYS A 71 1.10 0.58 6.28
N ARG A 72 0.26 0.36 7.30
CA ARG A 72 -0.57 -0.85 7.41
C ARG A 72 -1.58 -0.95 6.27
N SER A 73 -2.28 0.15 5.97
CA SER A 73 -3.25 0.22 4.89
C SER A 73 -2.63 -0.11 3.54
N VAL A 74 -1.48 0.50 3.23
CA VAL A 74 -0.76 0.22 1.97
C VAL A 74 -0.34 -1.24 1.89
N ARG A 75 0.16 -1.83 2.98
CA ARG A 75 0.52 -3.25 2.99
C ARG A 75 -0.69 -4.13 2.70
N GLU A 76 -1.80 -3.90 3.40
CA GLU A 76 -3.03 -4.70 3.24
C GLU A 76 -3.55 -4.64 1.78
N TRP A 77 -3.55 -3.45 1.15
CA TRP A 77 -4.01 -3.27 -0.22
C TRP A 77 -3.13 -3.93 -1.29
N VAL A 78 -1.83 -4.04 -1.03
CA VAL A 78 -0.86 -4.62 -1.96
C VAL A 78 -0.73 -6.13 -1.74
N THR A 79 -0.87 -6.64 -0.51
CA THR A 79 -0.77 -8.08 -0.24
C THR A 79 -2.07 -8.84 -0.53
N ASN A 80 -3.23 -8.19 -0.41
CA ASN A 80 -4.55 -8.83 -0.58
C ASN A 80 -5.29 -8.17 -1.75
N PRO A 81 -5.07 -8.61 -3.01
CA PRO A 81 -5.70 -8.01 -4.18
C PRO A 81 -7.23 -8.22 -4.25
N THR A 82 -7.75 -9.26 -3.59
CA THR A 82 -9.13 -9.78 -3.70
C THR A 82 -10.20 -9.06 -2.87
N VAL A 83 -9.85 -8.09 -2.03
CA VAL A 83 -10.85 -7.42 -1.16
C VAL A 83 -11.40 -6.16 -1.84
N GLN A 84 -12.28 -6.35 -2.84
CA GLN A 84 -13.31 -5.36 -3.19
C GLN A 84 -14.25 -5.28 -1.96
N GLY A 85 -14.28 -4.14 -1.27
CA GLY A 85 -15.03 -3.99 -0.02
C GLY A 85 -14.17 -4.19 1.24
N MET A 86 -13.35 -3.19 1.57
CA MET A 86 -12.93 -3.04 2.97
C MET A 86 -13.89 -2.05 3.61
N PRO A 87 -14.50 -2.36 4.77
CA PRO A 87 -15.39 -1.45 5.47
C PRO A 87 -14.69 -0.15 5.86
N ARG A 88 -15.46 0.94 5.84
CA ARG A 88 -15.06 2.25 6.34
C ARG A 88 -14.89 2.11 7.86
N THR A 89 -13.75 2.60 8.37
CA THR A 89 -13.43 2.78 9.79
C THR A 89 -13.23 1.51 10.66
N ARG A 90 -12.66 1.76 11.85
CA ARG A 90 -12.12 0.77 12.80
C ARG A 90 -13.22 0.14 13.68
N ASP A 91 -14.46 0.57 13.49
CA ASP A 91 -15.59 0.33 14.39
C ASP A 91 -16.33 -1.00 14.10
N GLU A 92 -16.19 -1.58 12.90
CA GLU A 92 -16.88 -2.83 12.54
C GLU A 92 -16.17 -4.13 12.93
N LYS A 93 -14.97 -4.07 13.53
CA LYS A 93 -14.26 -5.30 13.96
C LYS A 93 -14.91 -6.03 15.14
N LYS A 94 -15.91 -5.43 15.81
CA LYS A 94 -16.62 -6.09 16.93
C LYS A 94 -17.78 -7.00 16.50
N LYS A 95 -18.27 -6.96 15.25
CA LYS A 95 -19.44 -7.76 14.83
C LYS A 95 -19.13 -9.15 14.24
N LEU A 96 -17.89 -9.46 13.90
CA LEU A 96 -17.50 -10.74 13.29
C LEU A 96 -16.85 -11.76 14.26
N SER A 97 -16.83 -11.47 15.57
CA SER A 97 -16.29 -12.39 16.60
C SER A 97 -17.37 -13.04 17.47
N SER A 98 -18.64 -12.96 17.09
CA SER A 98 -19.73 -13.61 17.83
C SER A 98 -20.62 -14.39 16.87
N LYS A 99 -20.16 -15.58 16.49
CA LYS A 99 -21.00 -16.73 16.23
C LYS A 99 -20.21 -18.00 16.46
#